data_AF-A0A2K0U677-F1
#
_entry.id   AF-A0A2K0U677-F1
#
_cell.length_a   1.000
_cell.length_b   1.000
_cell.length_c   1.000
_cell.angle_alpha   90.00
_cell.angle_beta   90.00
_cell.angle_gamma   90.00
#
_symmetry.space_group_name_H-M   'P 1'
#
loop_
_entity.id
_entity.type
_entity.pdbx_description
1 polymer ?
#
loop_
_entity_poly.entity_id
_entity_poly.type
_entity_poly.pdbx_seq_one_letter_code
_entity_poly.pdbx_strand_id
1 'polypeptide(L)'
;MIRRALLLRDYIERLIAHHRIDFEQQNKAKRGGPKKSLTLPFICPPENQLSDKDWEVVEIFAQILSYYEATIKMLEGDGQICKRKRGWTGSYGNIWDVIQGFEFLLEQLERFKDIAKDLPDTEHFRININLGWQKLNEYYEYYEYYEVLSETPIYYAGLALHPAYRWKWFERN
;
A
#
# COMPACT_ATOMS: atom_id res chain seq x y z
N MET A 1 10.60 -1.14 -0.83
CA MET A 1 11.15 -1.77 0.38
C MET A 1 10.27 -2.92 0.89
N ILE A 2 8.95 -2.72 1.05
CA ILE A 2 8.02 -3.75 1.55
C ILE A 2 8.03 -5.07 0.75
N ARG A 3 7.92 -5.02 -0.60
CA ARG A 3 8.01 -6.25 -1.42
C ARG A 3 9.31 -7.03 -1.22
N ARG A 4 10.42 -6.32 -0.99
CA ARG A 4 11.71 -6.96 -0.71
C ARG A 4 11.71 -7.61 0.68
N ALA A 5 11.08 -6.99 1.68
CA ALA A 5 10.92 -7.60 3.00
C ALA A 5 10.14 -8.92 2.91
N LEU A 6 9.05 -8.96 2.14
CA LEU A 6 8.28 -10.19 1.89
C LEU A 6 9.12 -11.29 1.21
N LEU A 7 9.90 -10.94 0.18
CA LEU A 7 10.81 -11.90 -0.48
C LEU A 7 11.89 -12.44 0.46
N LEU A 8 12.26 -11.67 1.49
CA LEU A 8 13.30 -12.03 2.45
C LEU A 8 12.75 -12.76 3.68
N ARG A 9 11.43 -12.90 3.84
CA ARG A 9 10.79 -13.50 5.01
C ARG A 9 11.41 -14.85 5.39
N ASP A 10 11.42 -15.81 4.47
CA ASP A 10 11.98 -17.15 4.70
C ASP A 10 13.46 -17.11 5.10
N TYR A 11 14.22 -16.17 4.54
CA TYR A 11 15.65 -16.02 4.83
C TYR A 11 15.87 -15.43 6.23
N ILE A 12 15.02 -14.49 6.65
CA ILE A 12 15.04 -13.90 7.99
C ILE A 12 14.66 -14.96 9.03
N GLU A 13 13.61 -15.74 8.78
CA GLU A 13 13.19 -16.83 9.68
C GLU A 13 14.28 -17.90 9.83
N ARG A 14 14.94 -18.29 8.73
CA ARG A 14 16.10 -19.21 8.75
C ARG A 14 17.28 -18.64 9.53
N LEU A 15 17.57 -17.35 9.36
CA LEU A 15 18.64 -16.67 10.09
C LEU A 15 18.38 -16.67 11.60
N ILE A 16 17.15 -16.36 12.02
CA ILE A 16 16.72 -16.40 13.42
C ILE A 16 16.88 -17.81 13.98
N ALA A 17 16.40 -18.83 13.25
CA ALA A 17 16.53 -20.22 13.66
C ALA A 17 18.01 -20.65 13.82
N HIS A 18 18.87 -20.25 12.88
CA HIS A 18 20.31 -20.53 12.94
C HIS A 18 20.95 -19.94 14.19
N HIS A 19 20.74 -18.65 14.47
CA HIS A 19 21.29 -17.99 15.66
C HIS A 19 20.75 -18.57 16.97
N ARG A 20 19.50 -19.03 16.98
CA ARG A 20 18.92 -19.71 18.14
C ARG A 20 19.62 -21.05 18.41
N ILE A 21 19.84 -21.85 17.36
CA ILE A 21 20.56 -23.13 17.44
C ILE A 21 22.01 -22.91 17.89
N ASP A 22 22.72 -21.95 17.29
CA ASP A 22 24.11 -21.63 17.67
C ASP A 22 24.21 -21.24 19.14
N PHE A 23 23.30 -20.39 19.60
CA PHE A 23 23.25 -19.97 20.99
C PHE A 23 22.99 -21.15 21.92
N GLU A 24 22.08 -22.06 21.58
CA GLU A 24 21.82 -23.27 22.36
C GLU A 24 23.05 -24.21 22.39
N GLN A 25 23.73 -24.40 21.25
CA GLN A 25 24.92 -25.24 21.16
C GLN A 25 26.09 -24.69 22.00
N GLN A 26 26.36 -23.39 21.91
CA GLN A 26 27.44 -22.74 22.66
C GLN A 26 27.19 -22.74 24.17
N ASN A 27 25.93 -22.79 24.60
CA ASN A 27 25.53 -22.67 26.00
C ASN A 27 25.16 -23.99 26.68
N LYS A 28 25.25 -25.13 25.98
CA LYS A 28 25.17 -26.46 26.61
C LYS A 28 26.34 -26.66 27.59
N ALA A 29 26.06 -26.72 28.89
CA ALA A 29 27.09 -27.05 29.88
C ALA A 29 27.53 -28.52 29.76
N LYS A 30 28.79 -28.83 30.12
CA LYS A 30 29.34 -30.20 30.16
C LYS A 30 28.56 -31.20 31.03
N ARG A 31 27.58 -30.74 31.84
CA ARG A 31 26.71 -31.56 32.71
C ARG A 31 25.21 -31.38 32.44
N GLY A 32 24.81 -30.85 31.28
CA GLY A 32 23.41 -30.83 30.84
C GLY A 32 22.50 -29.78 31.50
N GLY A 33 23.02 -28.92 32.38
CA GLY A 33 22.26 -27.81 32.98
C GLY A 33 22.48 -26.47 32.26
N PRO A 34 21.49 -25.57 32.19
CA PRO A 34 21.66 -24.23 31.63
C PRO A 34 22.64 -23.40 32.49
N LYS A 35 23.60 -22.70 31.86
CA LYS A 35 24.45 -21.71 32.56
C LYS A 35 23.58 -20.55 33.05
N LYS A 36 23.70 -20.18 34.33
CA LYS A 36 22.92 -19.07 34.93
C LYS A 36 23.31 -17.74 34.28
N SER A 37 22.31 -16.97 33.83
CA SER A 37 22.39 -15.65 33.19
C SER A 37 23.00 -15.62 31.78
N LEU A 38 22.22 -16.00 30.77
CA LEU A 38 22.59 -15.80 29.37
C LEU A 38 21.53 -14.98 28.66
N THR A 39 21.92 -13.80 28.19
CA THR A 39 21.09 -12.93 27.36
C THR A 39 20.99 -13.54 25.96
N LEU A 40 19.78 -13.70 25.44
CA LEU A 40 19.57 -14.14 24.06
C LEU A 40 20.16 -13.13 23.06
N PRO A 41 20.64 -13.58 21.89
CA PRO A 41 21.03 -12.67 20.82
C PRO A 41 19.84 -11.77 20.45
N PHE A 42 20.10 -10.49 20.13
CA PHE A 42 19.05 -9.47 19.96
C PHE A 42 17.92 -9.85 18.98
N ILE A 43 18.21 -10.65 17.96
CA ILE A 43 17.22 -11.05 16.95
C ILE A 43 16.31 -12.22 17.40
N CYS A 44 16.65 -12.90 18.50
CA CYS A 44 15.96 -14.10 18.97
C CYS A 44 14.77 -13.85 19.90
N PRO A 45 14.72 -12.78 20.73
CA PRO A 45 13.54 -12.42 21.49
C PRO A 45 12.30 -12.26 20.59
N PRO A 46 11.13 -12.76 21.01
CA PRO A 46 9.90 -12.68 20.23
C PRO A 46 9.43 -11.24 20.01
N GLU A 47 9.72 -10.34 20.96
CA GLU A 47 9.43 -8.90 20.87
C GLU A 47 10.20 -8.17 19.76
N ASN A 48 11.30 -8.75 19.28
CA ASN A 48 12.11 -8.21 18.18
C ASN A 48 11.81 -8.90 16.84
N GLN A 49 10.76 -9.73 16.78
CA GLN A 49 10.37 -10.48 15.60
C GLN A 49 8.97 -10.05 15.15
N LEU A 50 8.78 -10.06 13.83
CA LEU A 50 7.44 -9.91 13.26
C LEU A 50 6.68 -11.22 13.44
N SER A 51 5.51 -11.14 14.06
CA SER A 51 4.58 -12.27 14.15
C SER A 51 3.97 -12.57 12.77
N ASP A 52 3.31 -13.74 12.64
CA ASP A 52 2.59 -14.08 11.41
C ASP A 52 1.54 -13.03 11.04
N LYS A 53 0.90 -12.41 12.04
CA LYS A 53 -0.05 -11.32 11.85
C LYS A 53 0.62 -10.06 11.32
N ASP A 54 1.80 -9.72 11.85
CA ASP A 54 2.55 -8.55 11.37
C ASP A 54 2.95 -8.74 9.90
N TRP A 55 3.33 -9.95 9.51
CA TRP A 55 3.60 -10.28 8.12
C TRP A 55 2.36 -10.17 7.23
N GLU A 56 1.20 -10.62 7.70
CA GLU A 56 -0.09 -10.45 7.00
C GLU A 56 -0.40 -8.96 6.78
N VAL A 57 -0.20 -8.11 7.79
CA VAL A 57 -0.35 -6.65 7.67
C VAL A 57 0.61 -6.08 6.61
N VAL A 58 1.87 -6.54 6.59
CA VAL A 58 2.86 -6.12 5.58
C VAL A 58 2.42 -6.53 4.17
N GLU A 59 1.83 -7.71 3.99
CA GLU A 59 1.28 -8.18 2.71
C GLU A 59 0.13 -7.28 2.24
N ILE A 60 -0.81 -6.95 3.13
CA ILE A 60 -1.93 -6.06 2.82
C ILE A 60 -1.41 -4.68 2.41
N PHE A 61 -0.45 -4.11 3.13
CA PHE A 61 0.16 -2.84 2.73
C PHE A 61 0.87 -2.93 1.37
N ALA A 62 1.54 -4.05 1.07
CA ALA A 62 2.15 -4.27 -0.23
C ALA A 62 1.11 -4.26 -1.36
N GLN A 63 -0.07 -4.80 -1.10
CA GLN A 63 -1.19 -4.79 -2.03
C GLN A 63 -1.74 -3.38 -2.23
N ILE A 64 -1.98 -2.62 -1.16
CA ILE A 64 -2.45 -1.23 -1.23
C ILE A 64 -1.48 -0.38 -2.06
N LEU A 65 -0.19 -0.45 -1.75
CA LEU A 65 0.85 0.29 -2.45
C LEU A 65 0.97 -0.12 -3.92
N SER A 66 0.55 -1.32 -4.29
CA SER A 66 0.51 -1.74 -5.70
C SER A 66 -0.52 -0.96 -6.52
N TYR A 67 -1.65 -0.59 -5.92
CA TYR A 67 -2.64 0.26 -6.57
C TYR A 67 -2.11 1.68 -6.75
N TYR A 68 -1.44 2.24 -5.74
CA TYR A 68 -0.74 3.54 -5.88
C TYR A 68 0.33 3.50 -6.97
N GLU A 69 1.17 2.46 -6.99
CA GLU A 69 2.18 2.29 -8.03
C GLU A 69 1.56 2.25 -9.43
N ALA A 70 0.45 1.52 -9.60
CA ALA A 70 -0.26 1.44 -10.87
C ALA A 70 -0.84 2.80 -11.29
N THR A 71 -1.51 3.51 -10.37
CA THR A 71 -2.08 4.84 -10.62
C THR A 71 -0.98 5.84 -10.96
N ILE A 72 0.12 5.89 -10.22
CA ILE A 72 1.21 6.83 -10.48
C ILE A 72 1.86 6.55 -11.84
N LYS A 73 2.15 5.29 -12.17
CA LYS A 73 2.69 4.93 -13.50
C LYS A 73 1.76 5.30 -14.64
N MET A 74 0.45 5.25 -14.39
CA MET A 74 -0.56 5.72 -15.34
C MET A 74 -0.49 7.25 -15.50
N LEU A 75 -0.31 8.00 -14.41
CA LEU A 75 -0.26 9.47 -14.43
C LEU A 75 1.07 10.03 -14.96
N GLU A 76 2.18 9.31 -14.80
CA GLU A 76 3.52 9.68 -15.31
C GLU A 76 3.65 9.60 -16.86
N GLY A 77 2.60 9.17 -17.56
CA GLY A 77 2.60 9.09 -19.02
C GLY A 77 2.69 10.47 -19.70
N ASP A 78 2.97 10.45 -21.00
CA ASP A 78 3.18 11.65 -21.83
C ASP A 78 1.95 12.05 -22.66
N GLY A 79 0.80 11.41 -22.43
CA GLY A 79 -0.43 11.59 -23.19
C GLY A 79 -0.37 11.03 -24.62
N GLN A 80 0.73 10.39 -25.04
CA GLN A 80 0.88 9.92 -26.41
C GLN A 80 0.21 8.56 -26.61
N ILE A 81 -0.55 8.46 -27.71
CA ILE A 81 -1.17 7.20 -28.11
C ILE A 81 -0.06 6.26 -28.60
N CYS A 82 0.19 5.20 -27.83
CA CYS A 82 1.18 4.19 -28.17
C CYS A 82 0.51 2.82 -28.35
N LYS A 83 0.96 2.06 -29.36
CA LYS A 83 0.66 0.62 -29.46
C LYS A 83 1.48 -0.13 -28.40
N ARG A 84 0.80 -0.72 -27.42
CA ARG A 84 1.42 -1.45 -26.31
C ARG A 84 1.43 -2.97 -26.60
N LYS A 85 2.09 -3.72 -25.72
CA LYS A 85 2.09 -5.19 -25.76
C LYS A 85 0.64 -5.69 -25.81
N ARG A 86 0.39 -6.72 -26.64
CA ARG A 86 -0.94 -7.29 -26.91
C ARG A 86 -1.88 -6.42 -27.76
N GLY A 87 -1.36 -5.41 -28.47
CA GLY A 87 -2.11 -4.67 -29.48
C GLY A 87 -3.05 -3.58 -28.93
N TRP A 88 -3.05 -3.37 -27.60
CA TRP A 88 -3.79 -2.28 -26.99
C TRP A 88 -3.24 -0.92 -27.43
N THR A 89 -4.14 -0.01 -27.81
CA THR A 89 -3.80 1.37 -28.15
C THR A 89 -4.41 2.28 -27.11
N GLY A 90 -3.58 3.07 -26.44
CA GLY A 90 -4.03 4.00 -25.41
C GLY A 90 -2.95 5.03 -25.10
N SER A 91 -3.38 6.16 -24.55
CA SER A 91 -2.53 7.17 -23.94
C SER A 91 -2.62 7.08 -22.42
N TYR A 92 -1.52 7.38 -21.74
CA TYR A 92 -1.41 7.48 -20.28
C TYR A 92 -0.91 8.88 -19.94
N GLY A 93 -1.22 9.39 -18.76
CA GLY A 93 -0.82 10.73 -18.32
C GLY A 93 -1.63 11.83 -18.98
N ASN A 94 -2.84 11.50 -19.45
CA ASN A 94 -3.76 12.54 -19.86
C ASN A 94 -4.26 13.28 -18.61
N ILE A 95 -4.55 14.56 -18.77
CA ILE A 95 -5.00 15.41 -17.66
C ILE A 95 -6.28 14.88 -16.97
N TRP A 96 -7.17 14.22 -17.73
CA TRP A 96 -8.38 13.59 -17.21
C TRP A 96 -8.15 12.26 -16.47
N ASP A 97 -6.96 11.66 -16.60
CA ASP A 97 -6.61 10.42 -15.88
C ASP A 97 -6.41 10.70 -14.38
N VAL A 98 -6.13 11.96 -14.01
CA VAL A 98 -5.98 12.39 -12.61
C VAL A 98 -7.24 12.09 -11.82
N ILE A 99 -8.41 12.53 -12.29
CA ILE A 99 -9.69 12.35 -11.59
C ILE A 99 -9.98 10.85 -11.38
N GLN A 100 -9.87 10.07 -12.46
CA GLN A 100 -10.07 8.62 -12.41
C GLN A 100 -9.08 7.92 -11.48
N GLY A 101 -7.83 8.40 -11.43
CA GLY A 101 -6.80 7.90 -10.52
C GLY A 101 -7.14 8.12 -9.05
N PHE A 102 -7.69 9.27 -8.69
CA PHE A 102 -8.17 9.56 -7.33
C PHE A 102 -9.39 8.71 -6.96
N GLU A 103 -10.40 8.65 -7.82
CA GLU A 103 -11.60 7.81 -7.64
C GLU A 103 -11.23 6.35 -7.38
N PHE A 104 -10.36 5.80 -8.23
CA PHE A 104 -9.88 4.44 -8.11
C PHE A 104 -9.16 4.18 -6.77
N LEU A 105 -8.26 5.08 -6.35
CA LEU A 105 -7.53 4.91 -5.10
C LEU A 105 -8.43 5.03 -3.87
N LEU A 106 -9.40 5.95 -3.88
CA LEU A 106 -10.38 6.09 -2.80
C LEU A 106 -11.23 4.83 -2.68
N GLU A 107 -11.73 4.29 -3.79
CA GLU A 107 -12.49 3.03 -3.81
C GLU A 107 -11.67 1.87 -3.22
N GLN A 108 -10.40 1.74 -3.60
CA GLN A 108 -9.53 0.71 -3.04
C GLN A 108 -9.37 0.89 -1.53
N LEU A 109 -9.12 2.10 -1.04
CA LEU A 109 -8.98 2.35 0.39
C LEU A 109 -10.27 2.05 1.17
N GLU A 110 -11.45 2.38 0.63
CA GLU A 110 -12.73 2.01 1.24
C GLU A 110 -12.89 0.50 1.37
N ARG A 111 -12.57 -0.24 0.31
CA ARG A 111 -12.54 -1.70 0.37
C ARG A 111 -11.60 -2.23 1.45
N PHE A 112 -10.41 -1.64 1.61
CA PHE A 112 -9.49 -2.05 2.67
C PHE A 112 -9.94 -1.63 4.06
N LYS A 113 -10.71 -0.55 4.22
CA LYS A 113 -11.35 -0.22 5.51
C LYS A 113 -12.33 -1.31 5.93
N ASP A 114 -13.06 -1.89 4.98
CA ASP A 114 -13.98 -3.00 5.27
C ASP A 114 -13.22 -4.26 5.67
N ILE A 115 -12.17 -4.63 4.91
CA ILE A 115 -11.29 -5.76 5.25
C ILE A 115 -10.65 -5.57 6.64
N ALA A 116 -10.28 -4.32 6.98
CA ALA A 116 -9.69 -3.99 8.27
C ALA A 116 -10.60 -4.23 9.47
N LYS A 117 -11.94 -4.32 9.29
CA LYS A 117 -12.89 -4.59 10.37
C LYS A 117 -12.80 -6.03 10.88
N ASP A 118 -12.45 -6.96 9.99
CA ASP A 118 -12.48 -8.41 10.27
C ASP A 118 -11.13 -8.95 10.77
N LEU A 119 -10.08 -8.13 10.72
CA LEU A 119 -8.72 -8.52 11.12
C LEU A 119 -8.52 -8.31 12.64
N PRO A 120 -7.97 -9.29 13.38
CA PRO A 120 -7.70 -9.16 14.81
C PRO A 120 -6.42 -8.35 15.06
N ASP A 121 -6.50 -7.35 15.96
CA ASP A 121 -5.38 -6.47 16.39
C ASP A 121 -4.95 -5.44 15.33
N THR A 122 -5.90 -4.62 14.87
CA THR A 122 -5.78 -3.76 13.69
C THR A 122 -5.70 -2.28 13.97
N GLU A 123 -5.48 -1.85 15.21
CA GLU A 123 -5.60 -0.43 15.55
C GLU A 123 -4.67 0.44 14.68
N HIS A 124 -3.40 0.07 14.57
CA HIS A 124 -2.46 0.75 13.68
C HIS A 124 -2.83 0.65 12.21
N PHE A 125 -3.28 -0.53 11.75
CA PHE A 125 -3.68 -0.73 10.36
C PHE A 125 -4.88 0.15 9.99
N ARG A 126 -5.96 0.09 10.76
CA ARG A 126 -7.18 0.89 10.58
C ARG A 126 -6.88 2.38 10.63
N ILE A 127 -6.08 2.83 11.59
CA ILE A 127 -5.68 4.23 11.68
C ILE A 127 -4.95 4.65 10.41
N ASN A 128 -3.97 3.87 9.95
CA ASN A 128 -3.20 4.21 8.75
C ASN A 128 -4.06 4.24 7.47
N ILE A 129 -4.99 3.29 7.29
CA ILE A 129 -5.91 3.31 6.15
C ILE A 129 -6.86 4.51 6.22
N ASN A 130 -7.37 4.82 7.41
CA ASN A 130 -8.24 5.99 7.60
C ASN A 130 -7.50 7.28 7.33
N LEU A 131 -6.25 7.43 7.78
CA LEU A 131 -5.40 8.60 7.50
C LEU A 131 -5.11 8.72 6.00
N GLY A 132 -4.77 7.61 5.34
CA GLY A 132 -4.54 7.61 3.89
C GLY A 132 -5.79 8.02 3.10
N TRP A 133 -6.96 7.51 3.51
CA TRP A 133 -8.23 7.88 2.90
C TRP A 133 -8.58 9.33 3.18
N GLN A 134 -8.44 9.80 4.42
CA GLN A 134 -8.66 11.20 4.78
C GLN A 134 -7.76 12.12 3.97
N LYS A 135 -6.49 11.73 3.76
CA LYS A 135 -5.56 12.52 2.98
C LYS A 135 -5.93 12.58 1.51
N LEU A 136 -6.33 11.47 0.90
CA LEU A 136 -6.85 11.49 -0.48
C LEU A 136 -8.15 12.28 -0.58
N ASN A 137 -9.04 12.12 0.41
CA ASN A 137 -10.30 12.84 0.46
C ASN A 137 -10.11 14.34 0.71
N GLU A 138 -9.06 14.79 1.39
CA GLU A 138 -8.73 16.22 1.50
C GLU A 138 -8.46 16.85 0.13
N TYR A 139 -7.87 16.08 -0.81
CA TYR A 139 -7.65 16.56 -2.18
C TYR A 139 -8.88 16.37 -3.07
N TYR A 140 -9.73 15.38 -2.80
CA TYR A 140 -10.81 14.93 -3.68
C TYR A 140 -12.23 15.38 -3.25
N GLU A 141 -12.49 15.33 -1.95
CA GLU A 141 -13.69 15.73 -1.20
C GLU A 141 -15.02 15.07 -1.61
N TYR A 142 -15.18 13.82 -1.16
CA TYR A 142 -16.30 12.92 -1.49
C TYR A 142 -17.61 13.16 -0.70
N TYR A 143 -17.71 14.18 0.16
CA TYR A 143 -18.95 14.49 0.88
C TYR A 143 -19.35 15.97 0.88
N GLU A 144 -19.01 16.72 -0.17
CA GLU A 144 -19.86 17.77 -0.77
C GLU A 144 -19.21 18.21 -2.10
N TYR A 145 -19.33 17.39 -3.14
CA TYR A 145 -19.32 17.83 -4.54
C TYR A 145 -18.13 18.75 -4.99
N TYR A 146 -16.88 18.38 -4.72
CA TYR A 146 -15.65 19.04 -5.22
C TYR A 146 -15.49 20.52 -4.80
N GLU A 147 -14.62 20.85 -3.85
CA GLU A 147 -14.14 22.23 -3.66
C GLU A 147 -12.70 22.43 -4.16
N VAL A 148 -11.70 21.69 -3.67
CA VAL A 148 -10.29 22.00 -4.03
C VAL A 148 -9.95 21.63 -5.47
N LEU A 149 -10.28 20.40 -5.91
CA LEU A 149 -9.90 19.92 -7.23
C LEU A 149 -10.76 20.58 -8.33
N SER A 150 -12.05 20.78 -8.10
CA SER A 150 -12.94 21.52 -9.00
C SER A 150 -12.63 23.00 -9.10
N GLU A 151 -12.04 23.62 -8.09
CA GLU A 151 -11.52 24.99 -8.19
C GLU A 151 -10.28 25.06 -9.09
N THR A 152 -9.64 23.92 -9.39
CA THR A 152 -8.49 23.92 -10.30
C THR A 152 -8.92 23.94 -11.78
N PRO A 153 -8.23 24.72 -12.63
CA PRO A 153 -8.42 24.67 -14.08
C PRO A 153 -8.22 23.27 -14.69
N ILE A 154 -7.43 22.43 -14.02
CA ILE A 154 -7.12 21.06 -14.43
C ILE A 154 -8.38 20.19 -14.44
N TYR A 155 -9.26 20.36 -13.45
CA TYR A 155 -10.51 19.61 -13.37
C TYR A 155 -11.46 19.95 -14.51
N TYR A 156 -11.69 21.25 -14.75
CA TYR A 156 -12.51 21.72 -15.87
C TYR A 156 -11.94 21.26 -17.22
N ALA A 157 -10.62 21.39 -17.41
CA ALA A 157 -9.95 20.95 -18.63
C ALA A 157 -10.07 19.43 -18.82
N GLY A 158 -9.90 18.64 -17.74
CA GLY A 158 -10.05 17.19 -17.76
C GLY A 158 -11.43 16.76 -18.21
N LEU A 159 -12.48 17.28 -17.59
CA LEU A 159 -13.86 16.93 -17.94
C LEU A 159 -14.28 17.43 -19.32
N ALA A 160 -13.91 18.65 -19.69
CA ALA A 160 -14.22 19.23 -20.99
C ALA A 160 -13.56 18.46 -22.14
N LEU A 161 -12.32 17.99 -21.95
CA LEU A 161 -11.57 17.23 -22.94
C LEU A 161 -11.87 15.72 -22.90
N HIS A 162 -12.53 15.23 -21.85
CA HIS A 162 -12.83 13.81 -21.71
C HIS A 162 -13.81 13.33 -22.80
N PRO A 163 -13.49 12.28 -23.58
CA PRO A 163 -14.30 11.85 -24.72
C PRO A 163 -15.73 11.45 -24.39
N ALA A 164 -16.01 11.02 -23.16
CA ALA A 164 -17.35 10.59 -22.72
C ALA A 164 -18.15 11.70 -22.00
N TYR A 165 -17.48 12.59 -21.26
CA TYR A 165 -18.16 13.63 -20.48
C TYR A 165 -18.36 14.89 -21.33
N ARG A 166 -17.25 15.46 -21.83
CA ARG A 166 -17.21 16.69 -22.62
C ARG A 166 -17.95 17.83 -21.92
N TRP A 167 -18.34 18.84 -22.68
CA TRP A 167 -19.11 19.99 -22.18
C TRP A 167 -20.46 19.61 -21.52
N LYS A 168 -21.07 18.49 -21.95
CA LYS A 168 -22.35 17.99 -21.44
C LYS A 168 -22.35 17.72 -19.93
N TRP A 169 -21.18 17.49 -19.33
CA TRP A 169 -21.08 17.30 -17.89
C TRP A 169 -21.45 18.57 -17.13
N PHE A 170 -21.05 19.75 -17.63
CA PHE A 170 -21.33 21.04 -17.00
C PHE A 170 -22.78 21.52 -17.22
N GLU A 171 -23.48 20.93 -18.20
CA GLU A 171 -24.87 21.22 -18.52
C GLU A 171 -25.86 20.41 -17.67
N ARG A 172 -25.39 19.55 -16.76
CA ARG A 172 -26.25 18.72 -15.88
C ARG A 172 -26.80 19.47 -14.64
N ASN A 173 -26.61 20.79 -14.58
CA ASN A 173 -27.19 21.66 -13.55
C ASN A 173 -28.60 22.12 -13.93
#